data_AF-A0A534AHW6-F1
#
_entry.id   AF-A0A534AHW6-F1
#
_cell.length_a   1.000
_cell.length_b   1.000
_cell.length_c   1.000
_cell.angle_alpha   90.00
_cell.angle_beta   90.00
_cell.angle_gamma   90.00
#
_symmetry.space_group_name_H-M   'P 1'
#
loop_
_entity.id
_entity.type
_entity.pdbx_description
1 polymer ?
#
loop_
_entity_poly.entity_id
_entity_poly.type
_entity_poly.pdbx_seq_one_letter_code
_entity_poly.pdbx_strand_id
1 'polypeptide(L)'
;MKSGTNQIHGGAFEFIRNEKLDARNYFSFAPTPKPAFKRNQFGAFLGSPIKKDKTFIFGDYQGTRVREGLPYISTVPNAAERAGDFSDRLTGQSFSPCPAPGPGESFDTGTIFDPFSTRNYTCVNPDPKTGQPVSVQLRDPISYNSQLNVIPPTIIDATGSNIANLYPMPNGPGLFNNYFSSPSRMNDQDSFDIRLDHHFREPDQIFAGYSFDDIRSFRPGPLGDLGGANCCPSRDKTRSQHINLGWTHTFSSSATR
;
A
#
# COMPACT_ATOMS: atom_id res chain seq x y z
N MET A 1 -13.29 -28.01 18.02
CA MET A 1 -13.91 -29.08 17.21
C MET A 1 -14.81 -29.90 18.12
N LYS A 2 -16.03 -30.24 17.67
CA LYS A 2 -16.99 -31.02 18.47
C LYS A 2 -16.56 -32.50 18.52
N SER A 3 -16.90 -33.19 19.62
CA SER A 3 -16.66 -34.64 19.79
C SER A 3 -17.35 -35.44 18.68
N GLY A 4 -16.72 -36.55 18.27
CA GLY A 4 -17.15 -37.39 17.15
C GLY A 4 -18.56 -37.95 17.35
N THR A 5 -19.36 -37.94 16.28
CA THR A 5 -20.71 -38.52 16.28
C THR A 5 -20.73 -39.79 15.43
N ASN A 6 -21.61 -40.74 15.75
CA ASN A 6 -21.80 -41.97 14.97
C ASN A 6 -22.57 -41.77 13.65
N GLN A 7 -22.83 -40.52 13.28
CA GLN A 7 -23.54 -40.16 12.07
C GLN A 7 -22.63 -39.28 11.21
N ILE A 8 -22.78 -39.42 9.89
CA ILE A 8 -22.14 -38.51 8.96
C ILE A 8 -22.90 -37.19 9.03
N HIS A 9 -22.19 -36.09 9.23
CA HIS A 9 -22.75 -34.75 9.15
C HIS A 9 -21.77 -33.81 8.47
N GLY A 10 -22.30 -32.92 7.65
CA GLY A 10 -21.50 -31.92 6.97
C GLY A 10 -22.36 -30.77 6.53
N GLY A 11 -21.69 -29.74 6.03
CA GLY A 11 -22.35 -28.55 5.51
C GLY A 11 -21.40 -27.78 4.61
N ALA A 12 -21.98 -26.90 3.81
CA ALA A 12 -21.26 -25.94 3.00
C ALA A 12 -21.91 -24.56 3.17
N PHE A 13 -21.12 -23.52 2.97
CA PHE A 13 -21.59 -22.14 3.05
C PHE A 13 -20.87 -21.26 2.04
N GLU A 14 -21.51 -20.16 1.67
CA GLU A 14 -20.90 -19.08 0.90
C GLU A 14 -21.48 -17.74 1.32
N PHE A 15 -20.60 -16.76 1.47
CA PHE A 15 -20.89 -15.37 1.76
C PHE A 15 -20.24 -14.48 0.71
N ILE A 16 -21.05 -13.66 0.06
CA ILE A 16 -20.60 -12.72 -0.98
C ILE A 16 -20.88 -11.30 -0.50
N ARG A 17 -19.88 -10.44 -0.63
CA ARG A 17 -20.03 -8.98 -0.52
C ARG A 17 -19.40 -8.32 -1.73
N ASN A 18 -20.10 -7.34 -2.31
CA ASN A 18 -19.56 -6.60 -3.44
C ASN A 18 -20.08 -5.16 -3.50
N GLU A 19 -19.33 -4.29 -4.18
CA GLU A 19 -19.67 -2.87 -4.32
C GLU A 19 -21.03 -2.58 -4.98
N LYS A 20 -21.56 -3.54 -5.77
CA LYS A 20 -22.84 -3.40 -6.46
C LYS A 20 -24.03 -3.64 -5.52
N LEU A 21 -23.89 -4.55 -4.56
CA LEU A 21 -24.92 -4.88 -3.58
C LEU A 21 -24.82 -4.01 -2.32
N ASP A 22 -23.61 -3.60 -1.93
CA ASP A 22 -23.39 -2.81 -0.71
C ASP A 22 -23.86 -1.36 -0.88
N ALA A 23 -24.37 -0.70 0.17
CA ALA A 23 -24.72 0.72 0.15
C ALA A 23 -23.47 1.63 -0.01
N ARG A 24 -23.65 2.86 -0.50
CA ARG A 24 -22.55 3.83 -0.57
C ARG A 24 -22.20 4.29 0.86
N ASN A 25 -20.91 4.45 1.15
CA ASN A 25 -20.47 5.05 2.41
C ASN A 25 -21.02 6.48 2.52
N TYR A 26 -21.51 6.87 3.70
CA TYR A 26 -22.07 8.18 4.00
C TYR A 26 -21.14 9.34 3.61
N PHE A 27 -19.82 9.15 3.72
CA PHE A 27 -18.81 10.18 3.43
C PHE A 27 -18.31 10.18 1.98
N SER A 28 -18.79 9.26 1.13
CA SER A 28 -18.47 9.25 -0.30
C SER A 28 -19.58 9.93 -1.08
N PHE A 29 -19.34 11.15 -1.58
CA PHE A 29 -20.34 11.92 -2.30
C PHE A 29 -20.33 11.61 -3.81
N ALA A 30 -21.53 11.51 -4.41
CA ALA A 30 -21.65 11.49 -5.86
C ALA A 30 -21.03 12.78 -6.46
N PRO A 31 -20.37 12.73 -7.63
CA PRO A 31 -20.39 11.65 -8.62
C PRO A 31 -19.28 10.59 -8.47
N THR A 32 -18.51 10.59 -7.37
CA THR A 32 -17.39 9.64 -7.24
C THR A 32 -17.89 8.18 -7.28
N PRO A 33 -17.32 7.31 -8.15
CA PRO A 33 -17.66 5.88 -8.18
C PRO A 33 -17.38 5.23 -6.83
N LYS A 34 -18.21 4.25 -6.43
CA LYS A 34 -17.92 3.44 -5.24
C LYS A 34 -16.57 2.74 -5.43
N PRO A 35 -15.68 2.73 -4.43
CA PRO A 35 -14.46 1.93 -4.49
C PRO A 35 -14.79 0.49 -4.82
N ALA A 36 -14.05 -0.11 -5.75
CA ALA A 36 -14.23 -1.51 -6.11
C ALA A 36 -13.91 -2.39 -4.89
N PHE A 37 -14.83 -3.26 -4.49
CA PHE A 37 -14.63 -4.15 -3.36
C PHE A 37 -15.43 -5.42 -3.56
N LYS A 38 -14.75 -6.56 -3.65
CA LYS A 38 -15.37 -7.89 -3.78
C LYS A 38 -14.75 -8.81 -2.75
N ARG A 39 -15.60 -9.47 -1.97
CA ARG A 39 -15.20 -10.49 -1.00
C ARG A 39 -16.09 -11.71 -1.14
N ASN A 40 -15.48 -12.85 -1.42
CA ASN A 40 -16.14 -14.16 -1.39
C ASN A 40 -15.50 -14.98 -0.27
N GLN A 41 -16.32 -15.50 0.64
CA GLN A 41 -15.89 -16.39 1.69
C GLN A 41 -16.77 -17.65 1.63
N PHE A 42 -16.14 -18.79 1.41
CA PHE A 42 -16.82 -20.05 1.20
C PHE A 42 -16.10 -21.16 1.94
N GLY A 43 -16.81 -22.23 2.23
CA GLY A 43 -16.22 -23.36 2.92
C GLY A 43 -17.17 -24.53 3.03
N ALA A 44 -16.60 -25.64 3.47
CA ALA A 44 -17.35 -26.85 3.76
C ALA A 44 -16.68 -27.60 4.91
N PHE A 45 -17.46 -28.41 5.61
CA PHE A 45 -16.96 -29.28 6.66
C PHE A 45 -17.68 -30.63 6.61
N LEU A 46 -17.00 -31.67 7.06
CA LEU A 46 -17.51 -33.03 7.13
C LEU A 46 -16.96 -33.74 8.36
N GLY A 47 -17.86 -34.34 9.14
CA GLY A 47 -17.56 -35.29 10.21
C GLY A 47 -18.12 -36.67 9.86
N SER A 48 -17.34 -37.71 10.13
CA SER A 48 -17.74 -39.10 9.85
C SER A 48 -17.10 -40.09 10.82
N PRO A 49 -17.81 -41.16 11.24
CA PRO A 49 -17.19 -42.31 11.86
C PRO A 49 -16.47 -43.16 10.79
N ILE A 50 -15.15 -43.36 10.92
CA ILE A 50 -14.43 -44.41 10.20
C ILE A 50 -14.82 -45.77 10.78
N LYS A 51 -14.91 -45.85 12.11
CA LYS A 51 -15.43 -47.00 12.84
C LYS A 51 -16.32 -46.48 13.96
N LYS A 52 -17.60 -46.83 13.92
CA LYS A 52 -18.57 -46.44 14.95
C LYS A 52 -18.04 -46.75 16.34
N ASP A 53 -18.28 -45.81 17.26
CA ASP A 53 -17.84 -45.84 18.66
C ASP A 53 -16.32 -45.87 18.90
N LYS A 54 -15.51 -45.83 17.83
CA LYS A 54 -14.05 -45.96 17.94
C LYS A 54 -13.31 -44.85 17.24
N THR A 55 -13.53 -44.65 15.95
CA THR A 55 -12.66 -43.80 15.13
C THR A 55 -13.50 -42.80 14.38
N PHE A 56 -13.22 -41.53 14.61
CA PHE A 56 -13.93 -40.41 14.02
C PHE A 56 -12.95 -39.52 13.28
N ILE A 57 -13.36 -39.05 12.12
CA ILE A 57 -12.63 -38.07 11.33
C ILE A 57 -13.50 -36.82 11.17
N PHE A 58 -12.88 -35.67 11.32
CA PHE A 58 -13.47 -34.37 11.00
C PHE A 58 -12.50 -33.61 10.11
N GLY A 59 -13.02 -32.93 9.10
CA GLY A 59 -12.24 -31.97 8.34
C GLY A 59 -13.08 -30.82 7.85
N ASP A 60 -12.43 -29.70 7.64
CA ASP A 60 -13.03 -28.51 7.07
C ASP A 60 -12.07 -27.79 6.14
N TYR A 61 -12.65 -26.96 5.28
CA TYR A 61 -11.94 -26.10 4.37
C TYR A 61 -12.65 -24.76 4.32
N GLN A 62 -11.88 -23.68 4.37
CA GLN A 62 -12.38 -22.34 4.16
C GLN A 62 -11.48 -21.58 3.17
N GLY A 63 -12.11 -21.00 2.17
CA GLY A 63 -11.50 -20.05 1.24
C GLY A 63 -12.03 -18.65 1.48
N THR A 64 -11.14 -17.66 1.49
CA THR A 64 -11.50 -16.24 1.39
C THR A 64 -10.78 -15.62 0.20
N ARG A 65 -11.51 -14.85 -0.60
CA ARG A 65 -10.99 -14.11 -1.77
C ARG A 65 -11.40 -12.67 -1.65
N VAL A 66 -10.45 -11.75 -1.58
CA VAL A 66 -10.70 -10.30 -1.50
C VAL A 66 -10.04 -9.60 -2.69
N ARG A 67 -10.79 -8.72 -3.36
CA ARG A 67 -10.30 -7.76 -4.35
C ARG A 67 -10.79 -6.37 -3.95
N GLU A 68 -9.87 -5.43 -3.77
CA GLU A 68 -10.18 -4.10 -3.25
C GLU A 68 -9.40 -3.04 -4.04
N GLY A 69 -10.06 -1.99 -4.52
CA GLY A 69 -9.41 -0.85 -5.16
C GLY A 69 -8.81 0.09 -4.11
N LEU A 70 -7.52 0.40 -4.23
CA LEU A 70 -6.84 1.33 -3.33
C LEU A 70 -6.70 2.70 -4.01
N PRO A 71 -7.47 3.73 -3.64
CA PRO A 71 -7.34 5.04 -4.25
C PRO A 71 -6.05 5.72 -3.77
N TYR A 72 -5.23 6.15 -4.73
CA TYR A 72 -4.03 6.92 -4.50
C TYR A 72 -4.09 8.23 -5.26
N ILE A 73 -3.67 9.30 -4.59
CA ILE A 73 -3.40 10.61 -5.18
C ILE A 73 -1.90 10.83 -5.06
N SER A 74 -1.26 11.23 -6.14
CA SER A 74 0.18 11.47 -6.21
C SER A 74 0.49 12.64 -7.12
N THR A 75 1.69 13.19 -6.97
CA THR A 75 2.24 14.19 -7.89
C THR A 75 3.24 13.51 -8.79
N VAL A 76 3.05 13.63 -10.11
CA VAL A 76 3.96 13.09 -11.12
C VAL A 76 4.37 14.20 -12.10
N PRO A 77 5.57 14.11 -12.71
CA PRO A 77 6.03 15.10 -13.68
C PRO A 77 5.14 15.16 -14.92
N ASN A 78 4.74 16.38 -15.29
CA ASN A 78 4.02 16.67 -16.52
C ASN A 78 4.96 16.62 -17.74
N ALA A 79 4.41 16.77 -18.95
CA ALA A 79 5.20 16.67 -20.18
C ALA A 79 6.25 17.77 -20.33
N ALA A 80 5.96 19.00 -19.88
CA ALA A 80 6.89 20.12 -19.92
C ALA A 80 8.04 19.90 -18.95
N GLU A 81 7.73 19.46 -17.73
CA GLU A 81 8.72 19.17 -16.68
C GLU A 81 9.68 18.05 -17.09
N ARG A 82 9.19 17.02 -17.79
CA ARG A 82 10.06 15.96 -18.36
C ARG A 82 11.00 16.48 -19.44
N ALA A 83 10.60 17.53 -20.15
CA ALA A 83 11.43 18.24 -21.12
C ALA A 83 12.33 19.31 -20.47
N GLY A 84 12.28 19.47 -19.13
CA GLY A 84 13.07 20.44 -18.38
C GLY A 84 12.44 21.83 -18.28
N ASP A 85 11.18 22.00 -18.67
CA ASP A 85 10.43 23.25 -18.54
C ASP A 85 9.63 23.25 -17.23
N PHE A 86 10.04 24.13 -16.30
CA PHE A 86 9.39 24.35 -15.00
C PHE A 86 8.90 25.80 -14.86
N SER A 87 8.63 26.48 -15.98
CA SER A 87 8.10 27.85 -15.98
C SER A 87 6.77 27.97 -15.23
N ASP A 88 6.01 26.87 -15.17
CA ASP A 88 4.76 26.74 -14.41
C ASP A 88 4.93 26.79 -12.87
N ARG A 89 6.17 26.73 -12.37
CA ARG A 89 6.49 26.80 -10.93
C ARG A 89 6.70 28.21 -10.41
N LEU A 90 6.78 29.20 -11.29
CA LEU A 90 6.85 30.61 -10.91
C LEU A 90 5.54 31.04 -10.25
N THR A 91 5.63 31.73 -9.12
CA THR A 91 4.47 32.10 -8.30
C THR A 91 3.94 33.51 -8.58
N GLY A 92 4.73 34.33 -9.29
CA GLY A 92 4.52 35.76 -9.45
C GLY A 92 4.85 36.56 -8.18
N GLN A 93 5.26 35.91 -7.09
CA GLN A 93 5.67 36.56 -5.86
C GLN A 93 7.19 36.72 -5.85
N SER A 94 7.65 37.96 -5.73
CA SER A 94 9.07 38.25 -5.69
C SER A 94 9.58 38.42 -4.26
N PHE A 95 10.80 37.94 -4.01
CA PHE A 95 11.55 38.22 -2.79
C PHE A 95 12.91 38.82 -3.15
N SER A 96 13.46 39.62 -2.23
CA SER A 96 14.83 40.12 -2.32
C SER A 96 15.62 39.61 -1.11
N PRO A 97 16.82 39.04 -1.29
CA PRO A 97 17.71 38.67 -0.20
C PRO A 97 18.39 39.88 0.46
N CYS A 98 18.29 41.07 -0.13
CA CYS A 98 18.84 42.31 0.40
C CYS A 98 17.82 43.11 1.22
N PRO A 99 18.28 43.89 2.24
CA PRO A 99 17.39 44.73 3.04
C PRO A 99 16.66 45.79 2.20
N ALA A 100 15.35 45.92 2.41
CA ALA A 100 14.57 47.05 1.89
C ALA A 100 14.96 48.37 2.61
N PRO A 101 14.81 49.55 1.98
CA PRO A 101 14.21 49.83 0.67
C PRO A 101 15.29 50.19 -0.37
N GLY A 102 15.57 49.29 -1.31
CA GLY A 102 16.48 49.56 -2.44
C GLY A 102 16.40 48.46 -3.49
N PRO A 103 16.92 48.70 -4.71
CA PRO A 103 16.88 47.73 -5.80
C PRO A 103 17.88 46.59 -5.51
N GLY A 104 17.45 45.64 -4.69
CA GLY A 104 18.06 44.31 -4.67
C GLY A 104 17.60 43.53 -5.89
N GLU A 105 18.46 42.67 -6.45
CA GLU A 105 18.01 41.64 -7.38
C GLU A 105 16.83 40.90 -6.74
N SER A 106 15.68 40.94 -7.42
CA SER A 106 14.44 40.35 -6.95
C SER A 106 14.17 39.08 -7.74
N PHE A 107 13.84 38.01 -7.04
CA PHE A 107 13.62 36.69 -7.61
C PHE A 107 12.20 36.23 -7.32
N ASP A 108 11.60 35.50 -8.24
CA ASP A 108 10.35 34.80 -7.96
C ASP A 108 10.58 33.69 -6.93
N THR A 109 9.66 33.47 -5.99
CA THR A 109 9.82 32.42 -4.97
C THR A 109 9.85 31.01 -5.54
N GLY A 110 9.39 30.81 -6.78
CA GLY A 110 9.46 29.57 -7.54
C GLY A 110 10.69 29.46 -8.46
N THR A 111 11.63 30.40 -8.40
CA THR A 111 12.83 30.39 -9.26
C THR A 111 13.72 29.18 -8.97
N ILE A 112 14.13 28.47 -10.02
CA ILE A 112 15.14 27.42 -9.98
C ILE A 112 16.50 28.03 -10.30
N PHE A 113 17.49 27.77 -9.46
CA PHE A 113 18.83 28.33 -9.56
C PHE A 113 19.85 27.29 -9.99
N ASP A 114 20.83 27.70 -10.80
CA ASP A 114 21.92 26.83 -11.21
C ASP A 114 22.86 26.56 -10.01
N PRO A 115 23.03 25.31 -9.56
CA PRO A 115 23.89 24.99 -8.43
C PRO A 115 25.38 25.35 -8.64
N PHE A 116 25.83 25.48 -9.89
CA PHE A 116 27.23 25.77 -10.23
C PHE A 116 27.55 27.27 -10.33
N SER A 117 26.54 28.15 -10.27
CA SER A 117 26.67 29.60 -10.52
C SER A 117 26.85 30.47 -9.26
N THR A 118 27.42 29.92 -8.18
CA THR A 118 27.48 30.64 -6.90
C THR A 118 28.42 31.85 -6.97
N ARG A 119 27.89 33.06 -6.71
CA ARG A 119 28.63 34.33 -6.68
C ARG A 119 28.36 35.13 -5.42
N ASN A 120 29.33 35.93 -5.01
CA ASN A 120 29.15 36.91 -3.94
C ASN A 120 28.47 38.17 -4.51
N TYR A 121 27.41 38.63 -3.85
CA TYR A 121 26.69 39.84 -4.20
C TYR A 121 26.62 40.77 -2.99
N THR A 122 27.11 42.01 -3.16
CA THR A 122 27.02 43.03 -2.12
C THR A 122 25.77 43.86 -2.34
N CYS A 123 24.88 43.87 -1.35
CA CYS A 123 23.67 44.66 -1.38
C CYS A 123 23.99 46.16 -1.48
N VAL A 124 23.20 46.88 -2.27
CA VAL A 124 23.35 48.32 -2.47
C VAL A 124 23.18 49.10 -1.15
N ASN A 125 22.23 48.65 -0.31
CA ASN A 125 21.97 49.24 0.99
C ASN A 125 22.63 48.44 2.12
N PRO A 126 23.23 49.12 3.11
CA PRO A 126 23.69 48.48 4.33
C PRO A 126 22.53 47.99 5.20
N ASP A 127 22.83 47.12 6.16
CA ASP A 127 21.84 46.61 7.12
C ASP A 127 21.24 47.77 7.93
N PRO A 128 19.90 47.95 7.93
CA PRO A 128 19.25 49.05 8.63
C PRO A 128 19.44 49.02 10.16
N LYS A 129 19.84 47.88 10.75
CA LYS A 129 20.10 47.76 12.19
C LYS A 129 21.55 48.06 12.57
N THR A 130 22.50 47.67 11.72
CA THR A 130 23.94 47.71 12.05
C THR A 130 24.73 48.73 11.22
N GLY A 131 24.17 49.24 10.12
CA GLY A 131 24.83 50.16 9.20
C GLY A 131 25.98 49.54 8.40
N GLN A 132 26.19 48.22 8.51
CA GLN A 132 27.29 47.52 7.83
C GLN A 132 26.88 47.06 6.42
N PRO A 133 27.83 46.97 5.46
CA PRO A 133 27.56 46.40 4.15
C PRO A 133 27.09 44.95 4.27
N VAL A 134 25.99 44.61 3.58
CA VAL A 134 25.46 43.25 3.55
C VAL A 134 25.97 42.56 2.29
N SER A 135 26.64 41.42 2.44
CA SER A 135 27.02 40.56 1.32
C SER A 135 26.32 39.21 1.45
N VAL A 136 25.70 38.77 0.37
CA VAL A 136 24.96 37.51 0.27
C VAL A 136 25.56 36.65 -0.84
N GLN A 137 25.39 35.34 -0.76
CA GLN A 137 25.72 34.44 -1.86
C GLN A 137 24.47 34.21 -2.70
N LEU A 138 24.56 34.56 -3.98
CA LEU A 138 23.51 34.34 -4.95
C LEU A 138 23.93 33.28 -5.95
N ARG A 139 22.94 32.64 -6.54
CA ARG A 139 23.09 31.80 -7.73
C ARG A 139 22.30 32.45 -8.85
N ASP A 140 22.73 32.22 -10.07
CA ASP A 140 22.04 32.72 -11.24
C ASP A 140 20.81 31.84 -11.52
N PRO A 141 19.65 32.46 -11.84
CA PRO A 141 18.47 31.72 -12.23
C PRO A 141 18.70 30.91 -13.51
N ILE A 142 18.19 29.68 -13.56
CA ILE A 142 18.21 28.88 -14.78
C ILE A 142 17.28 29.54 -15.80
N SER A 143 17.82 29.81 -16.99
CA SER A 143 17.03 30.26 -18.13
C SER A 143 17.55 29.67 -19.43
N TYR A 144 16.63 29.43 -20.37
CA TYR A 144 16.94 28.94 -21.71
C TYR A 144 15.99 29.60 -22.71
N ASN A 145 16.50 30.08 -23.85
CA ASN A 145 15.71 30.83 -24.85
C ASN A 145 14.88 31.99 -24.26
N SER A 146 15.46 32.74 -23.33
CA SER A 146 14.81 33.86 -22.63
C SER A 146 13.57 33.45 -21.80
N GLN A 147 13.40 32.17 -21.50
CA GLN A 147 12.38 31.66 -20.58
C GLN A 147 13.05 31.27 -19.25
N LEU A 148 12.51 31.78 -18.14
CA LEU A 148 12.94 31.44 -16.78
C LEU A 148 12.46 30.03 -16.41
N ASN A 149 13.22 29.33 -15.58
CA ASN A 149 12.94 27.95 -15.14
C ASN A 149 12.91 26.89 -16.27
N VAL A 150 13.50 27.19 -17.43
CA VAL A 150 13.70 26.20 -18.50
C VAL A 150 15.14 25.74 -18.49
N ILE A 151 15.35 24.46 -18.20
CA ILE A 151 16.68 23.84 -18.15
C ILE A 151 17.18 23.61 -19.59
N PRO A 152 18.38 24.11 -19.96
CA PRO A 152 18.98 23.81 -21.26
C PRO A 152 19.09 22.29 -21.49
N PRO A 153 18.66 21.76 -22.65
CA PRO A 153 18.73 20.33 -22.93
C PRO A 153 20.14 19.73 -22.83
N THR A 154 21.18 20.54 -23.02
CA THR A 154 22.59 20.14 -22.94
C THR A 154 23.07 19.80 -21.53
N ILE A 155 22.35 20.23 -20.50
CA ILE A 155 22.71 19.97 -19.09
C ILE A 155 21.75 19.01 -18.40
N ILE A 156 20.74 18.50 -19.12
CA ILE A 156 19.85 17.45 -18.61
C ILE A 156 20.59 16.11 -18.70
N ASP A 157 20.78 15.47 -17.56
CA ASP A 157 21.38 14.14 -17.50
C ASP A 157 20.44 13.08 -18.13
N ALA A 158 21.00 12.21 -18.95
CA ALA A 158 20.25 11.18 -19.66
C ALA A 158 19.60 10.16 -18.69
N THR A 159 20.26 9.85 -17.57
CA THR A 159 19.70 8.96 -16.54
C THR A 159 18.50 9.62 -15.86
N GLY A 160 18.60 10.90 -15.52
CA GLY A 160 17.50 11.68 -14.97
C GLY A 160 16.26 11.71 -15.89
N SER A 161 16.47 11.94 -17.18
CA SER A 161 15.39 11.91 -18.18
C SER A 161 14.76 10.52 -18.30
N ASN A 162 15.57 9.45 -18.31
CA ASN A 162 15.07 8.08 -18.35
C ASN A 162 14.24 7.73 -17.10
N ILE A 163 14.66 8.17 -15.91
CA ILE A 163 13.90 7.99 -14.68
C ILE A 163 12.57 8.77 -14.72
N ALA A 164 12.60 10.01 -15.19
CA ALA A 164 11.38 10.82 -15.34
C ALA A 164 10.35 10.15 -16.28
N ASN A 165 10.83 9.44 -17.31
CA ASN A 165 9.99 8.70 -18.25
C ASN A 165 9.35 7.44 -17.65
N LEU A 166 9.84 6.91 -16.53
CA LEU A 166 9.18 5.80 -15.82
C LEU A 166 7.88 6.22 -15.13
N TYR A 167 7.75 7.49 -14.79
CA TYR A 167 6.51 8.00 -14.18
C TYR A 167 5.38 7.98 -15.21
N PRO A 168 4.14 7.63 -14.83
CA PRO A 168 2.98 7.80 -15.69
C PRO A 168 2.70 9.29 -15.92
N MET A 169 2.06 9.63 -17.03
CA MET A 169 1.61 11.00 -17.28
C MET A 169 0.48 11.38 -16.30
N PRO A 170 0.38 12.66 -15.90
CA PRO A 170 -0.74 13.16 -15.11
C PRO A 170 -2.08 12.83 -15.77
N ASN A 171 -3.09 12.50 -14.96
CA ASN A 171 -4.46 12.25 -15.42
C ASN A 171 -5.50 13.11 -14.67
N GLY A 172 -5.04 13.99 -13.80
CA GLY A 172 -5.83 15.01 -13.12
C GLY A 172 -5.34 16.42 -13.43
N PRO A 173 -6.14 17.45 -13.12
CA PRO A 173 -5.74 18.83 -13.31
C PRO A 173 -4.67 19.27 -12.31
N GLY A 174 -3.93 20.32 -12.65
CA GLY A 174 -3.01 21.01 -11.75
C GLY A 174 -1.59 20.43 -11.70
N LEU A 175 -0.77 21.08 -10.87
CA LEU A 175 0.67 20.85 -10.76
C LEU A 175 1.07 19.94 -9.58
N PHE A 176 0.12 19.71 -8.67
CA PHE A 176 0.24 18.87 -7.48
C PHE A 176 -0.98 17.98 -7.40
N ASN A 177 -0.85 16.77 -6.83
CA ASN A 177 -1.94 15.81 -6.75
C ASN A 177 -2.60 15.55 -8.13
N ASN A 178 -1.77 15.57 -9.16
CA ASN A 178 -2.16 15.56 -10.57
C ASN A 178 -2.25 14.14 -11.18
N TYR A 179 -2.04 13.12 -10.37
CA TYR A 179 -2.19 11.72 -10.77
C TYR A 179 -3.04 10.94 -9.77
N PHE A 180 -4.10 10.32 -10.28
CA PHE A 180 -5.00 9.44 -9.56
C PHE A 180 -4.86 8.01 -10.08
N SER A 181 -4.68 7.05 -9.18
CA SER A 181 -4.70 5.62 -9.51
C SER A 181 -5.55 4.86 -8.51
N SER A 182 -6.21 3.78 -8.97
CA SER A 182 -6.95 2.86 -8.09
C SER A 182 -6.66 1.41 -8.43
N PRO A 183 -5.41 0.95 -8.25
CA PRO A 183 -5.04 -0.44 -8.52
C PRO A 183 -5.71 -1.40 -7.53
N SER A 184 -5.97 -2.63 -7.98
CA SER A 184 -6.66 -3.65 -7.19
C SER A 184 -5.69 -4.43 -6.32
N ARG A 185 -5.85 -4.31 -5.00
CA ARG A 185 -5.28 -5.19 -3.98
C ARG A 185 -5.97 -6.55 -4.02
N MET A 186 -5.18 -7.60 -3.81
CA MET A 186 -5.64 -8.98 -3.69
C MET A 186 -5.24 -9.56 -2.33
N ASN A 187 -6.14 -10.33 -1.73
CA ASN A 187 -5.84 -11.14 -0.56
C ASN A 187 -6.65 -12.44 -0.64
N ASP A 188 -5.96 -13.54 -0.93
CA ASP A 188 -6.51 -14.87 -1.06
C ASP A 188 -5.98 -15.75 0.07
N GLN A 189 -6.90 -16.34 0.83
CA GLN A 189 -6.59 -17.15 2.00
C GLN A 189 -7.28 -18.50 1.85
N ASP A 190 -6.55 -19.57 2.08
CA ASP A 190 -7.03 -20.95 2.05
C ASP A 190 -6.60 -21.64 3.33
N SER A 191 -7.57 -22.10 4.12
CA SER A 191 -7.33 -22.84 5.36
C SER A 191 -8.00 -24.21 5.30
N PHE A 192 -7.34 -25.22 5.85
CA PHE A 192 -7.85 -26.58 5.94
C PHE A 192 -7.41 -27.19 7.26
N ASP A 193 -8.36 -27.79 7.98
CA ASP A 193 -8.07 -28.62 9.14
C ASP A 193 -8.57 -30.04 8.95
N ILE A 194 -7.81 -30.99 9.47
CA ILE A 194 -8.22 -32.39 9.61
C ILE A 194 -7.89 -32.88 11.00
N ARG A 195 -8.81 -33.63 11.60
CA ARG A 195 -8.67 -34.25 12.90
C ARG A 195 -9.15 -35.69 12.85
N LEU A 196 -8.36 -36.57 13.45
CA LEU A 196 -8.68 -37.97 13.69
C LEU A 196 -8.72 -38.18 15.20
N ASP A 197 -9.82 -38.72 15.71
CA ASP A 197 -9.99 -39.14 17.10
C ASP A 197 -10.17 -40.67 17.15
N HIS A 198 -9.46 -41.34 18.05
CA HIS A 198 -9.55 -42.79 18.25
C HIS A 198 -9.75 -43.14 19.73
N HIS A 199 -10.85 -43.83 20.02
CA HIS A 199 -11.18 -44.45 21.29
C HIS A 199 -10.85 -45.94 21.22
N PHE A 200 -10.06 -46.41 22.20
CA PHE A 200 -9.66 -47.81 22.24
C PHE A 200 -10.78 -48.69 22.81
N ARG A 201 -10.88 -48.81 24.14
CA ARG A 201 -11.96 -49.56 24.79
C ARG A 201 -12.45 -49.00 26.13
N GLU A 202 -11.70 -48.24 26.93
CA GLU A 202 -12.28 -47.58 28.12
C GLU A 202 -11.41 -46.48 28.76
N PRO A 203 -10.08 -46.63 28.95
CA PRO A 203 -9.31 -45.55 29.56
C PRO A 203 -8.65 -44.62 28.53
N ASP A 204 -8.28 -45.15 27.35
CA ASP A 204 -7.43 -44.46 26.39
C ASP A 204 -8.20 -43.85 25.21
N GLN A 205 -7.94 -42.57 24.98
CA GLN A 205 -8.29 -41.87 23.74
C GLN A 205 -7.05 -41.15 23.19
N ILE A 206 -6.89 -41.15 21.88
CA ILE A 206 -5.87 -40.38 21.18
C ILE A 206 -6.52 -39.48 20.13
N PHE A 207 -5.87 -38.37 19.84
CA PHE A 207 -6.20 -37.57 18.68
C PHE A 207 -4.95 -37.12 17.94
N ALA A 208 -5.10 -36.97 16.62
CA ALA A 208 -4.14 -36.35 15.75
C ALA A 208 -4.84 -35.30 14.90
N GLY A 209 -4.25 -34.12 14.80
CA GLY A 209 -4.75 -33.01 13.99
C GLY A 209 -3.66 -32.46 13.08
N TYR A 210 -4.05 -32.02 11.90
CA TYR A 210 -3.21 -31.27 10.99
C TYR A 210 -3.98 -30.04 10.50
N SER A 211 -3.31 -28.88 10.57
CA SER A 211 -3.83 -27.59 10.15
C SER A 211 -2.92 -27.01 9.08
N PHE A 212 -3.51 -26.44 8.04
CA PHE A 212 -2.82 -25.80 6.94
C PHE A 212 -3.46 -24.46 6.64
N ASP A 213 -2.64 -23.42 6.49
CA ASP A 213 -3.04 -22.10 6.02
C ASP A 213 -2.11 -21.62 4.90
N ASP A 214 -2.67 -21.11 3.80
CA ASP A 214 -1.94 -20.46 2.71
C ASP A 214 -2.57 -19.09 2.45
N ILE A 215 -1.77 -18.04 2.61
CA ILE A 215 -2.17 -16.65 2.39
C ILE A 215 -1.33 -16.10 1.26
N ARG A 216 -2.00 -15.58 0.23
CA ARG A 216 -1.43 -14.87 -0.90
C ARG A 216 -1.99 -13.47 -0.92
N SER A 217 -1.15 -12.49 -0.61
CA SER A 217 -1.55 -11.09 -0.65
C SER A 217 -0.73 -10.33 -1.70
N PHE A 218 -1.39 -9.40 -2.37
CA PHE A 218 -0.74 -8.44 -3.25
C PHE A 218 -1.31 -7.06 -2.94
N ARG A 219 -0.43 -6.15 -2.55
CA ARG A 219 -0.75 -4.75 -2.35
C ARG A 219 0.01 -3.93 -3.40
N PRO A 220 -0.69 -3.33 -4.38
CA PRO A 220 -0.05 -2.45 -5.35
C PRO A 220 0.33 -1.10 -4.72
N GLY A 221 1.38 -0.47 -5.26
CA GLY A 221 1.75 0.92 -4.95
C GLY A 221 1.01 1.93 -5.84
N PRO A 222 1.12 3.24 -5.54
CA PRO A 222 0.44 4.30 -6.30
C PRO A 222 0.93 4.41 -7.76
N LEU A 223 2.20 4.08 -8.03
CA LEU A 223 2.79 4.07 -9.37
C LEU A 223 3.05 2.64 -9.88
N GLY A 224 2.23 1.67 -9.43
CA GLY A 224 2.39 0.27 -9.79
C GLY A 224 3.62 -0.37 -9.13
N ASP A 225 4.39 -1.14 -9.90
CA ASP A 225 5.58 -1.85 -9.41
C ASP A 225 6.76 -0.90 -9.10
N LEU A 226 6.74 0.35 -9.57
CA LEU A 226 7.70 1.39 -9.19
C LEU A 226 7.53 1.86 -7.73
N GLY A 227 6.39 1.54 -7.09
CA GLY A 227 6.09 1.97 -5.73
C GLY A 227 5.61 3.41 -5.62
N GLY A 228 5.99 4.11 -4.54
CA GLY A 228 5.68 5.53 -4.32
C GLY A 228 5.57 5.94 -2.84
N ALA A 229 5.27 7.22 -2.60
CA ALA A 229 5.58 7.93 -1.35
C ALA A 229 4.77 7.55 -0.08
N ASN A 230 3.72 6.72 -0.16
CA ASN A 230 2.82 6.50 0.98
C ASN A 230 2.97 5.13 1.66
N CYS A 231 3.25 4.08 0.90
CA CYS A 231 3.42 2.74 1.44
C CYS A 231 4.01 1.80 0.39
N CYS A 232 4.68 0.76 0.86
CA CYS A 232 5.39 -0.16 -0.01
C CYS A 232 4.44 -1.08 -0.77
N PRO A 233 4.60 -1.24 -2.09
CA PRO A 233 4.02 -2.38 -2.78
C PRO A 233 4.54 -3.67 -2.14
N SER A 234 3.67 -4.64 -1.90
CA SER A 234 4.06 -5.93 -1.34
C SER A 234 3.42 -7.09 -2.09
N ARG A 235 4.16 -8.19 -2.19
CA ARG A 235 3.70 -9.48 -2.70
C ARG A 235 4.10 -10.51 -1.67
N ASP A 236 3.16 -10.92 -0.84
CA ASP A 236 3.43 -11.81 0.28
C ASP A 236 2.78 -13.17 0.02
N LYS A 237 3.56 -14.22 0.28
CA LYS A 237 3.08 -15.60 0.29
C LYS A 237 3.50 -16.24 1.60
N THR A 238 2.53 -16.49 2.45
CA THR A 238 2.75 -17.09 3.77
C THR A 238 2.05 -18.44 3.81
N ARG A 239 2.76 -19.44 4.34
CA ARG A 239 2.22 -20.78 4.55
C ARG A 239 2.52 -21.25 5.96
N SER A 240 1.50 -21.70 6.66
CA SER A 240 1.62 -22.24 8.01
C SER A 240 1.10 -23.67 8.04
N GLN A 241 1.78 -24.52 8.81
CA GLN A 241 1.41 -25.92 8.97
C GLN A 241 1.62 -26.31 10.43
N HIS A 242 0.62 -26.96 11.02
CA HIS A 242 0.67 -27.36 12.42
C HIS A 242 0.22 -28.81 12.54
N ILE A 243 0.90 -29.57 13.41
CA ILE A 243 0.52 -30.93 13.78
C ILE A 243 0.27 -30.92 15.28
N ASN A 244 -0.89 -31.45 15.68
CA ASN A 244 -1.30 -31.56 17.08
C ASN A 244 -1.52 -33.04 17.41
N LEU A 245 -0.87 -33.53 18.45
CA LEU A 245 -1.03 -34.90 18.94
C LEU A 245 -1.43 -34.85 20.41
N GLY A 246 -2.35 -35.70 20.82
CA GLY A 246 -2.73 -35.81 22.22
C GLY A 246 -3.18 -37.21 22.58
N TRP A 247 -2.94 -37.56 23.83
CA TRP A 247 -3.36 -38.81 24.46
C TRP A 247 -3.97 -38.48 25.82
N THR A 248 -5.04 -39.19 26.18
CA THR A 248 -5.68 -39.08 27.49
C THR A 248 -5.97 -40.48 27.99
N HIS A 249 -5.59 -40.75 29.24
CA HIS A 249 -5.87 -41.98 29.96
C HIS A 249 -6.74 -41.68 31.19
N THR A 250 -7.85 -42.41 31.34
CA THR A 250 -8.75 -42.27 32.48
C THR A 250 -8.51 -43.40 33.48
N PHE A 251 -8.13 -43.06 34.70
CA PHE A 251 -7.99 -44.04 35.79
C PHE A 251 -9.30 -44.14 36.57
N SER A 252 -9.93 -45.31 36.61
CA SER A 252 -11.09 -45.59 37.47
C SER A 252 -10.70 -46.59 38.56
N SER A 253 -11.01 -46.30 39.83
CA SER A 253 -10.89 -47.29 40.90
C SER A 253 -12.07 -48.25 40.86
N SER A 254 -11.84 -49.53 40.56
CA SER A 254 -12.79 -50.58 40.89
C SER A 254 -12.67 -50.85 42.40
N ALA A 255 -13.43 -50.12 43.21
CA ALA A 255 -13.60 -50.50 44.62
C ALA A 255 -14.50 -51.74 44.67
N THR A 256 -13.90 -52.93 44.62
CA THR A 256 -14.56 -54.17 45.00
C THR A 256 -14.80 -54.12 46.52
N ARG A 257 -16.06 -54.14 46.91
CA ARG A 257 -16.55 -54.13 48.30
C ARG A 257 -16.53 -55.54 48.89
#